data_AF-A0A9W6XVW5-F1
#
_entry.id   AF-A0A9W6XVW5-F1
#
_cell.length_a   1.000
_cell.length_b   1.000
_cell.length_c   1.000
_cell.angle_alpha   90.00
_cell.angle_beta   90.00
_cell.angle_gamma   90.00
#
_symmetry.space_group_name_H-M   'P 1'
#
loop_
_entity.id
_entity.type
_entity.pdbx_description
1 polymer ?
#
loop_
_entity_poly.entity_id
_entity_poly.type
_entity_poly.pdbx_seq_one_letter_code
_entity_poly.pdbx_strand_id
1 'polypeptide(L)'
;MATASGGIAAANLKGHTMHSSVGLGINQIRLPVHIMKPSEKLRAKWDPVICVVGRVVNDRHRLLRIVGRSFAKTQGQQRAFRGLLAVFMFDFFQLLTVRGTPLFKKDDPRIPYTGLQAHGAQLYQSIDKAVYLTQNMRVTDDPEWGAWLEKARMGDWVPQLRAFLRQAAPPPAEGIHGRFVQVVSTDNAFRKHVNDAAILTACQKLMPTRKVYAIPAQLPVAITAGKMTQVTTMPDSQTGNIAAFLKIYIGMSVRVKSYQCIPKGVANGAANTIFHIDWRTATTFQRKEDNVWIASAPPTNIYVKIDSNATSTRFPGTPMEWSALIMPILQSRTSFKLRRESISIKGFPIVPAFGITVHGVQGDTIDHIVISDLRSPHCRTVDRHALYVSL
;
A
#
# COMPACT_ATOMS: atom_id res chain seq x y z
N MET A 1 -15.52 -13.50 11.81
CA MET A 1 -14.87 -13.07 10.53
C MET A 1 -13.98 -11.85 10.78
N ALA A 2 -12.73 -11.84 10.28
CA ALA A 2 -11.82 -10.70 10.38
C ALA A 2 -11.79 -9.86 9.09
N THR A 3 -11.82 -8.54 9.24
CA THR A 3 -11.77 -7.58 8.14
C THR A 3 -10.80 -6.44 8.42
N ALA A 4 -10.23 -5.85 7.36
CA ALA A 4 -9.33 -4.71 7.49
C ALA A 4 -9.57 -3.62 6.43
N SER A 5 -9.14 -2.39 6.72
CA SER A 5 -9.24 -1.27 5.77
C SER A 5 -8.30 -1.43 4.56
N GLY A 6 -7.10 -1.97 4.78
CA GLY A 6 -6.06 -2.18 3.78
C GLY A 6 -5.83 -3.65 3.43
N GLY A 7 -5.28 -3.90 2.24
CA GLY A 7 -5.03 -5.25 1.73
C GLY A 7 -3.99 -6.05 2.49
N ILE A 8 -2.87 -5.43 2.86
CA ILE A 8 -1.82 -6.07 3.67
C ILE A 8 -2.37 -6.46 5.02
N ALA A 9 -3.08 -5.54 5.69
CA ALA A 9 -3.71 -5.83 6.97
C ALA A 9 -4.73 -6.98 6.85
N ALA A 10 -5.54 -7.01 5.80
CA ALA A 10 -6.46 -8.12 5.54
C ALA A 10 -5.72 -9.46 5.35
N ALA A 11 -4.61 -9.45 4.59
CA ALA A 11 -3.80 -10.65 4.38
C ALA A 11 -3.16 -11.16 5.68
N ASN A 12 -2.61 -10.28 6.51
CA ASN A 12 -2.00 -10.64 7.80
C ASN A 12 -3.02 -11.27 8.76
N LEU A 13 -4.29 -10.85 8.68
CA LEU A 13 -5.39 -11.42 9.47
C LEU A 13 -5.98 -12.69 8.85
N LYS A 14 -5.48 -13.11 7.69
CA LYS A 14 -6.09 -14.17 6.85
C LYS A 14 -7.57 -13.89 6.59
N GLY A 15 -7.91 -12.61 6.44
CA GLY A 15 -9.28 -12.10 6.34
C GLY A 15 -9.56 -11.40 5.01
N HIS A 16 -10.57 -10.52 5.03
CA HIS A 16 -10.98 -9.74 3.86
C HIS A 16 -10.76 -8.26 4.06
N THR A 17 -10.64 -7.48 2.98
CA THR A 17 -10.78 -6.04 3.11
C THR A 17 -12.23 -5.70 3.44
N MET A 18 -12.50 -4.60 4.15
CA MET A 18 -13.85 -4.10 4.41
C MET A 18 -14.65 -3.90 3.12
N HIS A 19 -13.99 -3.55 2.03
CA HIS A 19 -14.64 -3.43 0.72
C HIS A 19 -15.04 -4.80 0.15
N SER A 20 -14.10 -5.74 0.08
CA SER A 20 -14.34 -7.08 -0.50
C SER A 20 -15.28 -7.93 0.35
N SER A 21 -15.34 -7.71 1.67
CA SER A 21 -16.22 -8.46 2.56
C SER A 21 -17.71 -8.24 2.22
N VAL A 22 -18.09 -7.03 1.80
CA VAL A 22 -19.44 -6.66 1.33
C VAL A 22 -19.55 -6.48 -0.19
N GLY A 23 -18.47 -6.74 -0.95
CA GLY A 23 -18.46 -6.61 -2.41
C GLY A 23 -18.60 -5.18 -2.91
N LEU A 24 -18.00 -4.21 -2.21
CA LEU A 24 -17.98 -2.79 -2.60
C LEU A 24 -16.75 -2.44 -3.42
N GLY A 25 -16.91 -1.59 -4.43
CA GLY A 25 -15.79 -0.90 -5.06
C GLY A 25 -15.20 0.21 -4.17
N ILE A 26 -13.90 0.50 -4.33
CA ILE A 26 -13.13 1.47 -3.50
C ILE A 26 -13.72 2.89 -3.51
N ASN A 27 -14.39 3.29 -4.59
CA ASN A 27 -15.01 4.62 -4.74
C ASN A 27 -16.54 4.58 -4.71
N GLN A 28 -17.12 3.44 -4.35
CA GLN A 28 -18.56 3.25 -4.44
C GLN A 28 -19.25 3.90 -3.23
N ILE A 29 -20.14 4.87 -3.50
CA ILE A 29 -20.82 5.67 -2.46
C ILE A 29 -22.24 5.14 -2.19
N ARG A 30 -22.81 4.42 -3.18
CA ARG A 30 -24.14 3.80 -3.13
C ARG A 30 -24.00 2.32 -2.87
N LEU A 31 -24.98 1.74 -2.17
CA LEU A 31 -25.01 0.29 -1.98
C LEU A 31 -25.22 -0.39 -3.35
N PRO A 32 -24.43 -1.41 -3.69
CA PRO A 32 -24.63 -2.17 -4.91
C PRO A 32 -25.94 -2.98 -4.85
N VAL A 33 -26.45 -3.36 -6.02
CA VAL A 33 -27.72 -4.07 -6.17
C VAL A 33 -27.74 -5.38 -5.36
N HIS A 34 -26.63 -6.13 -5.33
CA HIS A 34 -26.53 -7.38 -4.57
C HIS A 34 -26.57 -7.19 -3.05
N ILE A 35 -26.35 -5.97 -2.54
CA ILE A 35 -26.54 -5.65 -1.11
C ILE A 35 -27.98 -5.20 -0.85
N MET A 36 -28.58 -4.49 -1.82
CA MET A 36 -29.98 -4.09 -1.75
C MET A 36 -30.92 -5.30 -1.85
N LYS A 37 -30.52 -6.34 -2.58
CA LYS A 37 -31.19 -7.64 -2.71
C LYS A 37 -30.19 -8.77 -2.38
N PRO A 38 -29.92 -8.99 -1.08
CA PRO A 38 -28.91 -9.95 -0.63
C PRO A 38 -29.32 -11.39 -0.92
N SER A 39 -28.37 -12.20 -1.43
CA SER A 39 -28.57 -13.64 -1.55
C SER A 39 -28.45 -14.34 -0.19
N GLU A 40 -29.01 -15.54 -0.06
CA GLU A 40 -28.89 -16.34 1.15
C GLU A 40 -27.42 -16.64 1.52
N LYS A 41 -26.58 -16.92 0.52
CA LYS A 41 -25.13 -17.06 0.72
C LYS A 41 -24.49 -15.81 1.32
N LEU A 42 -24.90 -14.61 0.90
CA LEU A 42 -24.38 -13.36 1.46
C LEU A 42 -24.90 -13.09 2.87
N ARG A 43 -26.14 -13.52 3.16
CA ARG A 43 -26.74 -13.49 4.49
C ARG A 43 -25.99 -14.40 5.48
N ALA A 44 -25.74 -15.64 5.07
CA ALA A 44 -25.04 -16.66 5.86
C ALA A 44 -23.53 -16.42 5.99
N LYS A 45 -22.95 -15.52 5.18
CA LYS A 45 -21.50 -15.25 5.16
C LYS A 45 -20.95 -14.77 6.50
N TRP A 46 -21.77 -14.12 7.33
CA TRP A 46 -21.30 -13.33 8.47
C TRP A 46 -21.44 -14.06 9.81
N ASP A 47 -20.30 -14.40 10.38
CA ASP A 47 -20.07 -14.81 11.77
C ASP A 47 -20.66 -13.80 12.79
N PRO A 48 -20.96 -14.17 14.06
CA PRO A 48 -21.52 -13.26 15.05
C PRO A 48 -20.51 -12.20 15.53
N VAL A 49 -19.23 -12.35 15.19
CA VAL A 49 -18.16 -11.40 15.51
C VAL A 49 -17.57 -10.80 14.22
N ILE A 50 -17.54 -9.47 14.17
CA ILE A 50 -16.84 -8.71 13.15
C ILE A 50 -15.64 -8.05 13.81
N CYS A 51 -14.44 -8.54 13.47
CA CYS A 51 -13.21 -7.85 13.82
C CYS A 51 -12.87 -6.88 12.68
N VAL A 52 -12.75 -5.59 13.01
CA VAL A 52 -12.31 -4.53 12.12
C VAL A 52 -10.93 -4.07 12.59
N VAL A 53 -9.90 -4.60 11.95
CA VAL A 53 -8.51 -4.22 12.21
C VAL A 53 -8.10 -3.22 11.13
N GLY A 54 -8.03 -1.95 11.49
CA GLY A 54 -7.60 -0.92 10.58
C GLY A 54 -6.26 -0.35 11.03
N ARG A 55 -5.41 0.06 10.07
CA ARG A 55 -4.39 1.12 10.31
C ARG A 55 -5.05 2.50 10.56
N VAL A 56 -6.30 2.52 11.01
CA VAL A 56 -7.28 3.47 10.51
C VAL A 56 -8.30 3.81 11.60
N VAL A 57 -7.85 4.68 12.50
CA VAL A 57 -8.68 5.71 13.14
C VAL A 57 -9.35 6.65 12.10
N ASN A 58 -8.95 6.50 10.85
CA ASN A 58 -9.03 7.51 9.81
C ASN A 58 -9.95 7.12 8.65
N ASP A 59 -10.77 6.08 8.79
CA ASP A 59 -11.63 5.68 7.68
C ASP A 59 -12.77 6.65 7.65
N ARG A 60 -13.12 7.08 6.44
CA ARG A 60 -14.17 8.09 6.26
C ARG A 60 -15.40 7.51 6.95
N HIS A 61 -16.10 8.29 7.79
CA HIS A 61 -17.42 7.92 8.32
C HIS A 61 -18.34 7.30 7.23
N ARG A 62 -18.12 7.67 5.96
CA ARG A 62 -18.69 7.06 4.76
C ARG A 62 -18.49 5.54 4.66
N LEU A 63 -17.27 4.99 4.82
CA LEU A 63 -17.04 3.55 4.70
C LEU A 63 -17.72 2.80 5.85
N LEU A 64 -17.54 3.26 7.09
CA LEU A 64 -18.18 2.65 8.26
C LEU A 64 -19.71 2.65 8.12
N ARG A 65 -20.28 3.74 7.59
CA ARG A 65 -21.71 3.79 7.25
C ARG A 65 -22.09 2.80 6.15
N ILE A 66 -21.36 2.72 5.03
CA ILE A 66 -21.73 1.83 3.92
C ILE A 66 -21.63 0.37 4.37
N VAL A 67 -20.63 0.03 5.17
CA VAL A 67 -20.49 -1.29 5.79
C VAL A 67 -21.63 -1.54 6.78
N GLY A 68 -21.91 -0.59 7.69
CA GLY A 68 -23.03 -0.70 8.64
C GLY A 68 -24.39 -0.84 7.95
N ARG A 69 -24.65 -0.07 6.88
CA ARG A 69 -25.87 -0.19 6.07
C ARG A 69 -25.92 -1.50 5.30
N SER A 70 -24.79 -2.00 4.80
CA SER A 70 -24.71 -3.33 4.18
C SER A 70 -25.14 -4.41 5.17
N PHE A 71 -24.74 -4.31 6.44
CA PHE A 71 -25.18 -5.23 7.49
C PHE A 71 -26.67 -5.10 7.82
N ALA A 72 -27.18 -3.87 7.94
CA ALA A 72 -28.61 -3.64 8.20
C ALA A 72 -29.50 -4.18 7.06
N LYS A 73 -29.11 -3.95 5.80
CA LYS A 73 -29.88 -4.37 4.62
C LYS A 73 -29.81 -5.85 4.32
N THR A 74 -28.69 -6.50 4.62
CA THR A 74 -28.56 -7.94 4.36
C THR A 74 -29.53 -8.77 5.22
N GLN A 75 -29.85 -8.31 6.44
CA GLN A 75 -30.49 -9.14 7.47
C GLN A 75 -31.74 -8.50 8.14
N GLY A 76 -32.19 -7.32 7.71
CA GLY A 76 -33.47 -6.73 8.14
C GLY A 76 -33.52 -6.15 9.56
N GLN A 77 -32.39 -6.02 10.24
CA GLN A 77 -32.31 -5.47 11.61
C GLN A 77 -31.73 -4.05 11.64
N GLN A 78 -32.26 -3.19 12.52
CA GLN A 78 -31.85 -1.77 12.66
C GLN A 78 -30.86 -1.51 13.81
N ARG A 79 -30.41 -2.55 14.54
CA ARG A 79 -29.41 -2.39 15.62
C ARG A 79 -28.03 -2.06 15.04
N ALA A 80 -27.21 -1.30 15.79
CA ALA A 80 -25.82 -1.04 15.45
C ALA A 80 -25.10 -2.37 15.17
N PHE A 81 -24.40 -2.44 14.04
CA PHE A 81 -23.71 -3.64 13.54
C PHE A 81 -24.54 -4.93 13.58
N ARG A 82 -25.89 -4.90 13.48
CA ARG A 82 -26.75 -6.11 13.56
C ARG A 82 -26.64 -6.84 14.91
N GLY A 83 -26.25 -6.16 15.99
CA GLY A 83 -25.97 -6.80 17.28
C GLY A 83 -24.76 -7.73 17.25
N LEU A 84 -23.93 -7.66 16.21
CA LEU A 84 -22.66 -8.37 16.14
C LEU A 84 -21.67 -7.71 17.08
N LEU A 85 -20.79 -8.51 17.66
CA LEU A 85 -19.67 -7.99 18.41
C LEU A 85 -18.69 -7.34 17.43
N ALA A 86 -18.63 -6.01 17.43
CA ALA A 86 -17.71 -5.23 16.64
C ALA A 86 -16.44 -4.94 17.47
N VAL A 87 -15.30 -5.48 17.04
CA VAL A 87 -13.99 -5.21 17.67
C VAL A 87 -13.19 -4.29 16.76
N PHE A 88 -12.87 -3.09 17.23
CA PHE A 88 -12.03 -2.14 16.51
C PHE A 88 -10.61 -2.15 17.08
N MET A 89 -9.62 -2.27 16.21
CA MET A 89 -8.20 -2.18 16.58
C MET A 89 -7.54 -1.05 15.79
N PHE A 90 -6.89 -0.12 16.50
CA PHE A 90 -6.26 1.05 15.91
C PHE A 90 -5.16 1.65 16.80
N ASP A 91 -4.30 2.48 16.20
CA ASP A 91 -3.33 3.33 16.89
C ASP A 91 -3.61 4.80 16.55
N PHE A 92 -3.96 5.60 17.55
CA PHE A 92 -4.30 7.03 17.42
C PHE A 92 -3.12 7.91 17.04
N PHE A 93 -1.89 7.44 17.29
CA PHE A 93 -0.67 8.20 17.01
C PHE A 93 -0.15 7.97 15.59
N GLN A 94 -0.85 7.16 14.79
CA GLN A 94 -0.53 7.03 13.37
C GLN A 94 -1.07 8.19 12.53
N LEU A 95 -0.52 8.34 11.32
CA LEU A 95 -0.93 9.41 10.39
C LEU A 95 -2.42 9.35 10.05
N LEU A 96 -3.03 10.54 10.01
CA LEU A 96 -4.41 10.74 9.55
C LEU A 96 -4.54 10.38 8.06
N THR A 97 -5.74 10.01 7.62
CA THR A 97 -5.99 9.77 6.19
C THR A 97 -5.79 11.05 5.39
N VAL A 98 -5.13 10.89 4.25
CA VAL A 98 -5.09 11.92 3.21
C VAL A 98 -6.52 12.22 2.74
N ARG A 99 -7.03 13.42 3.07
CA ARG A 99 -8.35 13.95 2.67
C ARG A 99 -9.59 13.26 3.28
N GLY A 100 -9.55 12.92 4.58
CA GLY A 100 -10.69 12.37 5.33
C GLY A 100 -10.96 13.10 6.65
N THR A 101 -12.16 12.92 7.21
CA THR A 101 -12.48 13.30 8.60
C THR A 101 -12.27 12.07 9.48
N PRO A 102 -11.39 12.12 10.50
CA PRO A 102 -11.16 10.99 11.40
C PRO A 102 -12.42 10.63 12.19
N LEU A 103 -12.62 9.33 12.48
CA LEU A 103 -13.85 8.83 13.11
C LEU A 103 -14.09 9.39 14.51
N PHE A 104 -13.02 9.68 15.24
CA PHE A 104 -13.06 10.24 16.60
C PHE A 104 -13.31 11.74 16.64
N LYS A 105 -13.26 12.44 15.49
CA LYS A 105 -13.60 13.86 15.49
C LYS A 105 -15.04 14.01 15.96
N LYS A 106 -15.33 15.07 16.71
CA LYS A 106 -16.70 15.46 17.05
C LYS A 106 -17.27 16.37 15.97
N ASP A 107 -18.59 16.47 15.94
CA ASP A 107 -19.29 17.41 15.05
C ASP A 107 -18.83 18.84 15.39
N ASP A 108 -18.49 19.62 14.36
CA ASP A 108 -18.18 21.05 14.51
C ASP A 108 -19.42 21.81 14.01
N PRO A 109 -20.10 22.61 14.86
CA PRO A 109 -21.29 23.35 14.44
C PRO A 109 -21.06 24.24 13.21
N ARG A 110 -19.82 24.67 12.95
CA ARG A 110 -19.43 25.48 11.79
C ARG A 110 -19.25 24.66 10.51
N ILE A 111 -18.98 23.36 10.65
CA ILE A 111 -18.78 22.42 9.55
C ILE A 111 -19.50 21.11 9.91
N PRO A 112 -20.85 21.13 9.89
CA PRO A 112 -21.63 20.00 10.37
C PRO A 112 -21.39 18.77 9.50
N TYR A 113 -21.51 17.61 10.13
CA TYR A 113 -21.49 16.35 9.40
C TYR A 113 -22.57 16.27 8.34
N THR A 114 -22.18 15.80 7.14
CA THR A 114 -23.15 15.29 6.18
C THR A 114 -23.93 14.14 6.83
N GLY A 115 -25.17 13.88 6.40
CA GLY A 115 -25.94 12.73 6.93
C GLY A 115 -25.21 11.38 6.77
N LEU A 116 -24.28 11.28 5.81
CA LEU A 116 -23.41 10.12 5.67
C LEU A 116 -22.35 10.04 6.80
N GLN A 117 -21.82 11.18 7.22
CA GLN A 117 -20.86 11.26 8.32
C GLN A 117 -21.52 11.04 9.67
N ALA A 118 -22.69 11.64 9.90
CA ALA A 118 -23.44 11.52 11.15
C ALA A 118 -23.71 10.05 11.52
N HIS A 119 -24.21 9.24 10.58
CA HIS A 119 -24.47 7.82 10.84
C HIS A 119 -23.19 7.01 11.07
N GLY A 120 -22.10 7.33 10.38
CA GLY A 120 -20.80 6.68 10.65
C GLY A 120 -20.27 7.03 12.03
N ALA A 121 -20.42 8.30 12.45
CA ALA A 121 -20.08 8.76 13.79
C ALA A 121 -20.92 8.05 14.87
N GLN A 122 -22.24 7.91 14.66
CA GLN A 122 -23.12 7.18 15.59
C GLN A 122 -22.69 5.72 15.79
N LEU A 123 -22.31 5.03 14.71
CA LEU A 123 -21.78 3.65 14.80
C LEU A 123 -20.45 3.58 15.57
N TYR A 124 -19.59 4.59 15.43
CA TYR A 124 -18.35 4.66 16.20
C TYR A 124 -18.62 4.99 17.67
N GLN A 125 -19.56 5.90 17.95
CA GLN A 125 -19.96 6.28 19.30
C GLN A 125 -20.73 5.19 20.05
N SER A 126 -21.25 4.17 19.36
CA SER A 126 -21.88 3.01 20.01
C SER A 126 -20.86 2.03 20.60
N ILE A 127 -19.56 2.29 20.47
CA ILE A 127 -18.50 1.52 21.13
C ILE A 127 -18.45 1.95 22.60
N ASP A 128 -18.75 1.03 23.50
CA ASP A 128 -18.88 1.27 24.95
C ASP A 128 -17.67 0.78 25.76
N LYS A 129 -16.78 -0.02 25.14
CA LYS A 129 -15.60 -0.58 25.79
C LYS A 129 -14.33 -0.28 24.99
N ALA A 130 -13.30 0.21 25.70
CA ALA A 130 -11.96 0.40 25.17
C ALA A 130 -10.97 -0.48 25.96
N VAL A 131 -10.01 -1.09 25.25
CA VAL A 131 -8.92 -1.86 25.83
C VAL A 131 -7.61 -1.31 25.27
N TYR A 132 -6.68 -0.97 26.15
CA TYR A 132 -5.36 -0.47 25.77
C TYR A 132 -4.34 -1.60 25.83
N LEU A 133 -3.63 -1.83 24.73
CA LEU A 133 -2.46 -2.72 24.71
C LEU A 133 -1.22 -1.89 25.06
N THR A 134 -0.55 -2.26 26.15
CA THR A 134 0.54 -1.46 26.74
C THR A 134 1.94 -1.98 26.41
N GLN A 135 2.04 -3.17 25.79
CA GLN A 135 3.31 -3.77 25.43
C GLN A 135 3.53 -3.69 23.91
N ASN A 136 4.67 -3.10 23.51
CA ASN A 136 5.09 -3.06 22.12
C ASN A 136 6.06 -4.21 21.82
N MET A 137 5.55 -5.25 21.18
CA MET A 137 6.33 -6.45 20.85
C MET A 137 7.41 -6.24 19.79
N ARG A 138 7.48 -5.07 19.12
CA ARG A 138 8.48 -4.78 18.07
C ARG A 138 9.84 -4.35 18.63
N VAL A 139 9.87 -3.96 19.89
CA VAL A 139 11.05 -3.38 20.57
C VAL A 139 11.38 -4.14 21.85
N THR A 140 10.88 -5.37 21.98
CA THR A 140 11.19 -6.22 23.15
C THR A 140 12.68 -6.49 23.26
N ASP A 141 13.35 -6.62 22.11
CA ASP A 141 14.77 -6.92 22.03
C ASP A 141 15.64 -5.66 22.07
N ASP A 142 15.01 -4.46 22.07
CA ASP A 142 15.67 -3.16 22.21
C ASP A 142 14.86 -2.21 23.11
N PRO A 143 14.93 -2.41 24.45
CA PRO A 143 14.16 -1.60 25.40
C PRO A 143 14.54 -0.12 25.42
N GLU A 144 15.81 0.21 25.13
CA GLU A 144 16.25 1.61 25.04
C GLU A 144 15.56 2.30 23.86
N TRP A 145 15.55 1.66 22.69
CA TRP A 145 14.80 2.16 21.55
C TRP A 145 13.31 2.28 21.82
N GLY A 146 12.73 1.28 22.49
CA GLY A 146 11.33 1.32 22.91
C GLY A 146 10.98 2.52 23.79
N ALA A 147 11.85 2.87 24.75
CA ALA A 147 11.67 4.04 25.60
C ALA A 147 11.74 5.36 24.82
N TRP A 148 12.62 5.45 23.83
CA TRP A 148 12.73 6.61 22.94
C TRP A 148 11.52 6.75 22.01
N LEU A 149 11.01 5.64 21.47
CA LEU A 149 9.81 5.63 20.65
C LEU A 149 8.57 6.08 21.43
N GLU A 150 8.42 5.70 22.69
CA GLU A 150 7.27 6.12 23.51
C GLU A 150 7.28 7.65 23.74
N LYS A 151 8.46 8.25 23.95
CA LYS A 151 8.59 9.72 24.00
C LYS A 151 8.24 10.37 22.67
N ALA A 152 8.77 9.84 21.56
CA ALA A 152 8.46 10.32 20.22
C ALA A 152 6.96 10.25 19.92
N ARG A 153 6.29 9.16 20.33
CA ARG A 153 4.85 8.94 20.21
C ARG A 153 4.04 10.02 20.89
N MET A 154 4.43 10.39 22.11
CA MET A 154 3.78 11.45 22.89
C MET A 154 4.17 12.87 22.42
N GLY A 155 5.05 12.98 21.43
CA GLY A 155 5.54 14.26 20.92
C GLY A 155 6.60 14.92 21.80
N ASP A 156 7.20 14.17 22.72
CA ASP A 156 8.23 14.63 23.63
C ASP A 156 9.64 14.48 23.01
N TRP A 157 10.03 15.47 22.20
CA TRP A 157 11.29 15.47 21.45
C TRP A 157 12.45 16.08 22.26
N VAL A 158 12.79 15.50 23.40
CA VAL A 158 13.87 15.95 24.30
C VAL A 158 15.26 15.94 23.62
N PRO A 159 16.23 16.76 24.08
CA PRO A 159 17.57 16.82 23.49
C PRO A 159 18.28 15.47 23.41
N GLN A 160 18.08 14.60 24.40
CA GLN A 160 18.69 13.26 24.48
C GLN A 160 18.19 12.35 23.34
N LEU A 161 16.88 12.36 23.06
CA LEU A 161 16.30 11.64 21.93
C LEU A 161 16.90 12.13 20.59
N ARG A 162 17.06 13.45 20.44
CA ARG A 162 17.66 14.02 19.23
C ARG A 162 19.12 13.62 19.07
N ALA A 163 19.87 13.55 20.17
CA ALA A 163 21.25 13.09 20.17
C ALA A 163 21.34 11.60 19.80
N PHE A 164 20.48 10.77 20.39
CA PHE A 164 20.34 9.33 20.07
C PHE A 164 20.09 9.11 18.57
N LEU A 165 19.10 9.80 17.99
CA LEU A 165 18.79 9.68 16.56
C LEU A 165 19.93 10.17 15.65
N ARG A 166 20.71 11.17 16.07
CA ARG A 166 21.86 11.66 15.31
C ARG A 166 23.02 10.68 15.31
N GLN A 167 23.22 9.94 16.40
CA GLN A 167 24.24 8.89 16.49
C GLN A 167 23.89 7.69 15.61
N ALA A 168 22.59 7.39 15.47
CA ALA A 168 22.10 6.30 14.60
C ALA A 168 22.12 6.64 13.09
N ALA A 169 22.31 7.90 12.71
CA ALA A 169 22.36 8.29 11.30
C ALA A 169 23.68 7.81 10.66
N PRO A 170 23.65 7.09 9.53
CA PRO A 170 24.87 6.63 8.87
C PRO A 170 25.73 7.83 8.46
N PRO A 171 27.07 7.75 8.58
CA PRO A 171 27.94 8.81 8.11
C PRO A 171 27.76 9.00 6.59
N PRO A 172 27.74 10.24 6.08
CA PRO A 172 27.40 10.54 4.68
C PRO A 172 28.31 9.90 3.61
N ALA A 173 29.40 9.23 4.00
CA ALA A 173 30.42 8.68 3.10
C ALA A 173 30.49 7.14 3.08
N GLU A 174 29.95 6.43 4.06
CA GLU A 174 29.95 4.96 4.04
C GLU A 174 28.68 4.48 3.35
N GLY A 175 28.83 4.12 2.08
CA GLY A 175 27.76 3.46 1.35
C GLY A 175 27.26 2.27 2.18
N ILE A 176 25.94 2.11 2.24
CA ILE A 176 25.35 0.93 2.89
C ILE A 176 25.64 -0.27 1.98
N HIS A 177 26.85 -0.83 2.13
CA HIS A 177 27.38 -1.83 1.23
C HIS A 177 26.62 -3.15 1.43
N GLY A 178 25.98 -3.64 0.37
CA GLY A 178 25.41 -4.99 0.31
C GLY A 178 24.04 -5.19 0.98
N ARG A 179 23.44 -4.16 1.61
CA ARG A 179 22.08 -4.26 2.19
C ARG A 179 21.10 -3.36 1.45
N PHE A 180 19.90 -3.89 1.17
CA PHE A 180 18.79 -3.09 0.66
C PHE A 180 18.28 -2.18 1.78
N VAL A 181 18.26 -0.88 1.53
CA VAL A 181 17.72 0.12 2.46
C VAL A 181 16.64 0.91 1.78
N GLN A 182 15.51 1.02 2.45
CA GLN A 182 14.35 1.77 1.97
C GLN A 182 14.39 3.20 2.49
N VAL A 183 14.28 4.17 1.59
CA VAL A 183 14.26 5.60 1.92
C VAL A 183 12.81 6.03 2.17
N VAL A 184 12.53 6.47 3.38
CA VAL A 184 11.23 7.02 3.77
C VAL A 184 11.20 8.52 3.47
N SER A 185 10.18 8.96 2.73
CA SER A 185 9.98 10.35 2.32
C SER A 185 8.57 10.84 2.63
N THR A 186 8.34 12.14 2.58
CA THR A 186 7.00 12.72 2.78
C THR A 186 6.06 12.50 1.60
N ASP A 187 6.55 12.70 0.38
CA ASP A 187 5.70 12.75 -0.80
C ASP A 187 6.10 11.77 -1.91
N ASN A 188 5.19 11.60 -2.86
CA ASN A 188 5.36 10.69 -3.99
C ASN A 188 6.41 11.17 -5.01
N ALA A 189 6.70 12.47 -5.06
CA ALA A 189 7.66 13.04 -6.02
C ALA A 189 9.09 12.70 -5.58
N PHE A 190 9.43 12.94 -4.33
CA PHE A 190 10.72 12.54 -3.77
C PHE A 190 10.89 11.02 -3.77
N ARG A 191 9.83 10.27 -3.41
CA ARG A 191 9.82 8.80 -3.54
C ARG A 191 10.17 8.36 -4.97
N LYS A 192 9.58 9.00 -5.97
CA LYS A 192 9.85 8.69 -7.39
C LYS A 192 11.29 9.04 -7.74
N HIS A 193 11.78 10.20 -7.31
CA HIS A 193 13.17 10.60 -7.52
C HIS A 193 14.17 9.58 -6.97
N VAL A 194 13.97 9.11 -5.73
CA VAL A 194 14.80 8.04 -5.13
C VAL A 194 14.77 6.77 -5.97
N ASN A 195 13.58 6.34 -6.38
CA ASN A 195 13.43 5.15 -7.22
C ASN A 195 14.14 5.30 -8.57
N ASP A 196 13.98 6.45 -9.24
CA ASP A 196 14.63 6.72 -10.52
C ASP A 196 16.17 6.77 -10.37
N ALA A 197 16.68 7.42 -9.32
CA ALA A 197 18.11 7.49 -9.02
C ALA A 197 18.72 6.12 -8.71
N ALA A 198 18.00 5.27 -7.97
CA ALA A 198 18.43 3.90 -7.70
C ALA A 198 18.46 3.05 -8.98
N ILE A 199 17.50 3.24 -9.89
CA ILE A 199 17.51 2.59 -11.20
C ILE A 199 18.70 3.06 -12.04
N LEU A 200 18.99 4.35 -12.09
CA LEU A 200 20.16 4.89 -12.80
C LEU A 200 21.47 4.33 -12.23
N THR A 201 21.57 4.27 -10.90
CA THR A 201 22.71 3.64 -10.22
C THR A 201 22.85 2.16 -10.60
N ALA A 202 21.74 1.42 -10.67
CA ALA A 202 21.74 0.03 -11.10
C ALA A 202 22.20 -0.12 -12.57
N CYS A 203 21.81 0.80 -13.46
CA CYS A 203 22.26 0.79 -14.85
C CYS A 203 23.79 0.95 -15.00
N GLN A 204 24.45 1.55 -14.02
CA GLN A 204 25.91 1.77 -14.01
C GLN A 204 26.66 0.67 -13.25
N LYS A 205 26.08 0.17 -12.15
CA LYS A 205 26.78 -0.70 -11.19
C LYS A 205 26.43 -2.19 -11.30
N LEU A 206 25.37 -2.56 -12.03
CA LEU A 206 25.04 -3.96 -12.23
C LEU A 206 26.14 -4.66 -13.05
N MET A 207 26.40 -5.93 -12.73
CA MET A 207 27.28 -6.78 -13.51
C MET A 207 26.81 -6.83 -14.99
N PRO A 208 27.71 -6.95 -15.98
CA PRO A 208 27.34 -6.93 -17.40
C PRO A 208 26.30 -7.98 -17.82
N THR A 209 26.20 -9.08 -17.09
CA THR A 209 25.21 -10.16 -17.31
C THR A 209 23.80 -9.78 -16.84
N ARG A 210 23.64 -8.72 -16.04
CA ARG A 210 22.37 -8.21 -15.56
C ARG A 210 22.00 -6.93 -16.28
N LYS A 211 20.74 -6.83 -16.67
CA LYS A 211 20.20 -5.70 -17.45
C LYS A 211 19.04 -5.07 -16.71
N VAL A 212 18.96 -3.75 -16.78
CA VAL A 212 17.73 -3.01 -16.45
C VAL A 212 16.84 -3.00 -17.68
N TYR A 213 15.65 -3.57 -17.55
CA TYR A 213 14.65 -3.61 -18.60
C TYR A 213 13.62 -2.50 -18.41
N ALA A 214 13.30 -1.77 -19.48
CA ALA A 214 12.12 -0.93 -19.56
C ALA A 214 11.01 -1.68 -20.31
N ILE A 215 9.99 -2.09 -19.56
CA ILE A 215 8.85 -2.87 -20.05
C ILE A 215 7.73 -1.90 -20.44
N PRO A 216 7.32 -1.86 -21.72
CA PRO A 216 6.20 -1.01 -22.13
C PRO A 216 4.87 -1.57 -21.63
N ALA A 217 4.01 -0.69 -21.14
CA ALA A 217 2.60 -1.03 -20.93
C ALA A 217 1.87 -1.17 -22.28
N GLN A 218 0.82 -1.98 -22.27
CA GLN A 218 -0.08 -2.14 -23.42
C GLN A 218 -1.12 -1.02 -23.39
N LEU A 219 -1.10 -0.20 -24.42
CA LEU A 219 -2.07 0.88 -24.67
C LEU A 219 -2.89 0.56 -25.93
N PRO A 220 -4.01 1.26 -26.16
CA PRO A 220 -4.82 1.04 -27.35
C PRO A 220 -4.02 1.44 -28.60
N VAL A 221 -4.14 0.65 -29.67
CA VAL A 221 -3.37 0.84 -30.92
C VAL A 221 -3.60 2.23 -31.54
N ALA A 222 -4.78 2.82 -31.33
CA ALA A 222 -5.16 4.11 -31.89
C ALA A 222 -4.67 5.35 -31.11
N ILE A 223 -3.74 5.20 -30.14
CA ILE A 223 -3.23 6.36 -29.40
C ILE A 223 -2.24 7.16 -30.25
N THR A 224 -2.46 8.47 -30.39
CA THR A 224 -1.55 9.35 -31.16
C THR A 224 -0.22 9.53 -30.43
N ALA A 225 0.86 9.80 -31.18
CA ALA A 225 2.19 10.04 -30.61
C ALA A 225 2.19 11.14 -29.53
N GLY A 226 1.47 12.25 -29.76
CA GLY A 226 1.35 13.32 -28.77
C GLY A 226 0.65 12.89 -27.48
N LYS A 227 -0.39 12.04 -27.56
CA LYS A 227 -1.03 11.45 -26.37
C LYS A 227 -0.08 10.47 -25.67
N MET A 228 0.72 9.73 -26.41
CA MET A 228 1.72 8.82 -25.85
C MET A 228 2.77 9.58 -25.01
N THR A 229 3.28 10.71 -25.51
CA THR A 229 4.20 11.57 -24.74
C THR A 229 3.57 12.09 -23.45
N GLN A 230 2.28 12.44 -23.47
CA GLN A 230 1.56 12.84 -22.25
C GLN A 230 1.44 11.67 -21.27
N VAL A 231 1.01 10.49 -21.71
CA VAL A 231 0.84 9.33 -20.83
C VAL A 231 2.16 8.88 -20.20
N THR A 232 3.28 8.96 -20.93
CA THR A 232 4.61 8.58 -20.40
C THR A 232 5.17 9.54 -19.36
N THR A 233 4.67 10.77 -19.31
CA THR A 233 5.08 11.80 -18.34
C THR A 233 4.13 11.90 -17.15
N MET A 234 2.96 11.26 -17.22
CA MET A 234 2.00 11.24 -16.11
C MET A 234 2.54 10.44 -14.91
N PRO A 235 2.25 10.88 -13.68
CA PRO A 235 2.51 10.07 -12.50
C PRO A 235 1.70 8.77 -12.52
N ASP A 236 2.29 7.65 -12.09
CA ASP A 236 1.62 6.34 -12.07
C ASP A 236 0.28 6.37 -11.32
N SER A 237 0.15 7.20 -10.28
CA SER A 237 -1.11 7.36 -9.53
C SER A 237 -2.26 7.87 -10.40
N GLN A 238 -1.96 8.56 -11.51
CA GLN A 238 -2.95 9.05 -12.47
C GLN A 238 -3.24 8.04 -13.57
N THR A 239 -2.38 7.04 -13.78
CA THR A 239 -2.56 5.93 -14.74
C THR A 239 -3.04 4.65 -14.05
N GLY A 240 -3.68 4.77 -12.89
CA GLY A 240 -4.20 3.64 -12.12
C GLY A 240 -3.13 2.74 -11.50
N ASN A 241 -1.97 3.31 -11.18
CA ASN A 241 -0.76 2.66 -10.66
C ASN A 241 -0.09 1.69 -11.64
N ILE A 242 -0.26 1.91 -12.94
CA ILE A 242 0.46 1.19 -14.00
C ILE A 242 1.42 2.18 -14.69
N ALA A 243 2.72 1.93 -14.56
CA ALA A 243 3.72 2.73 -15.26
C ALA A 243 3.64 2.50 -16.77
N ALA A 244 3.77 3.57 -17.56
CA ALA A 244 3.85 3.46 -19.02
C ALA A 244 5.10 2.69 -19.47
N PHE A 245 6.21 2.91 -18.77
CA PHE A 245 7.43 2.11 -18.86
C PHE A 245 7.86 1.67 -17.46
N LEU A 246 7.72 0.39 -17.19
CA LEU A 246 8.16 -0.21 -15.94
C LEU A 246 9.64 -0.57 -16.03
N LYS A 247 10.49 0.13 -15.29
CA LYS A 247 11.93 -0.15 -15.20
C LYS A 247 12.24 -1.13 -14.06
N ILE A 248 12.75 -2.32 -14.38
CA ILE A 248 13.06 -3.38 -13.41
C ILE A 248 14.31 -4.19 -13.81
N TYR A 249 14.88 -4.92 -12.85
CA TYR A 249 15.91 -5.94 -13.10
C TYR A 249 15.73 -7.14 -12.16
N ILE A 250 16.33 -8.29 -12.50
CA ILE A 250 16.29 -9.50 -11.65
C ILE A 250 17.08 -9.26 -10.36
N GLY A 251 16.46 -9.56 -9.22
CA GLY A 251 16.95 -9.28 -7.87
C GLY A 251 16.50 -7.93 -7.31
N MET A 252 15.75 -7.13 -8.06
CA MET A 252 15.26 -5.83 -7.60
C MET A 252 14.10 -5.96 -6.61
N SER A 253 14.14 -5.20 -5.51
CA SER A 253 12.99 -5.04 -4.62
C SER A 253 11.89 -4.19 -5.25
N VAL A 254 10.67 -4.69 -5.22
CA VAL A 254 9.47 -4.06 -5.79
C VAL A 254 8.30 -4.07 -4.80
N ARG A 255 7.43 -3.07 -4.90
CA ARG A 255 6.15 -3.03 -4.18
C ARG A 255 5.02 -3.28 -5.15
N VAL A 256 4.10 -4.19 -4.80
CA VAL A 256 2.89 -4.46 -5.58
C VAL A 256 1.87 -3.35 -5.34
N LYS A 257 1.11 -2.96 -6.36
CA LYS A 257 0.13 -1.86 -6.33
C LYS A 257 -1.31 -2.32 -6.54
N SER A 258 -1.54 -3.63 -6.60
CA SER A 258 -2.88 -4.22 -6.66
C SER A 258 -2.97 -5.53 -5.85
N TYR A 259 -4.16 -6.11 -5.77
CA TYR A 259 -4.38 -7.38 -5.09
C TYR A 259 -4.08 -8.52 -6.06
N GLN A 260 -3.02 -9.28 -5.81
CA GLN A 260 -2.58 -10.38 -6.68
C GLN A 260 -2.92 -11.74 -6.08
N CYS A 261 -2.51 -11.98 -4.83
CA CYS A 261 -2.79 -13.22 -4.11
C CYS A 261 -2.79 -12.95 -2.59
N ILE A 262 -3.97 -12.64 -2.05
CA ILE A 262 -4.15 -12.34 -0.61
C ILE A 262 -3.70 -13.51 0.29
N PRO A 263 -4.00 -14.79 -0.01
CA PRO A 263 -3.54 -15.92 0.82
C PRO A 263 -2.01 -16.07 0.91
N LYS A 264 -1.28 -15.49 -0.06
CA LYS A 264 0.20 -15.43 -0.09
C LYS A 264 0.74 -14.06 0.33
N GLY A 265 -0.09 -13.18 0.89
CA GLY A 265 0.35 -11.84 1.31
C GLY A 265 0.64 -10.85 0.17
N VAL A 266 0.41 -11.24 -1.09
CA VAL A 266 0.71 -10.39 -2.26
C VAL A 266 -0.47 -9.48 -2.56
N ALA A 267 -0.51 -8.36 -1.84
CA ALA A 267 -1.53 -7.31 -1.96
C ALA A 267 -0.90 -5.93 -2.21
N ASN A 268 -1.75 -4.90 -2.36
CA ASN A 268 -1.28 -3.53 -2.55
C ASN A 268 -0.39 -3.08 -1.37
N GLY A 269 0.85 -2.75 -1.69
CA GLY A 269 1.92 -2.35 -0.81
C GLY A 269 2.84 -3.50 -0.37
N ALA A 270 2.58 -4.76 -0.73
CA ALA A 270 3.48 -5.85 -0.38
C ALA A 270 4.85 -5.69 -1.06
N ALA A 271 5.93 -5.79 -0.27
CA ALA A 271 7.30 -5.80 -0.78
C ALA A 271 7.69 -7.21 -1.23
N ASN A 272 8.35 -7.31 -2.38
CA ASN A 272 8.80 -8.57 -2.97
C ASN A 272 10.09 -8.35 -3.75
N THR A 273 10.76 -9.42 -4.17
CA THR A 273 11.97 -9.34 -5.00
C THR A 273 11.71 -9.95 -6.36
N ILE A 274 12.09 -9.26 -7.45
CA ILE A 274 12.02 -9.82 -8.81
C ILE A 274 12.92 -11.06 -8.88
N PHE A 275 12.33 -12.22 -9.16
CA PHE A 275 13.04 -13.49 -9.26
C PHE A 275 13.38 -13.83 -10.71
N HIS A 276 12.41 -13.70 -11.61
CA HIS A 276 12.57 -14.07 -13.01
C HIS A 276 11.62 -13.26 -13.91
N ILE A 277 11.98 -13.10 -15.18
CA ILE A 277 11.16 -12.44 -16.18
C ILE A 277 11.07 -13.36 -17.40
N ASP A 278 9.86 -13.79 -17.72
CA ASP A 278 9.59 -14.70 -18.82
C ASP A 278 9.19 -13.91 -20.06
N TRP A 279 10.07 -13.91 -21.06
CA TRP A 279 9.91 -13.16 -22.30
C TRP A 279 9.40 -14.05 -23.42
N ARG A 280 8.63 -13.47 -24.34
CA ARG A 280 8.26 -14.16 -25.57
C ARG A 280 9.48 -14.28 -26.47
N THR A 281 9.59 -15.38 -27.22
CA THR A 281 10.70 -15.61 -28.16
C THR A 281 10.87 -14.47 -29.17
N ALA A 282 9.77 -13.83 -29.58
CA ALA A 282 9.79 -12.71 -30.53
C ALA A 282 10.13 -11.35 -29.88
N THR A 283 10.32 -11.27 -28.56
CA THR A 283 10.66 -10.00 -27.90
C THR A 283 12.08 -9.58 -28.26
N THR A 284 12.21 -8.39 -28.83
CA THR A 284 13.48 -7.74 -29.12
C THR A 284 13.77 -6.66 -28.09
N PHE A 285 15.05 -6.32 -27.93
CA PHE A 285 15.50 -5.32 -26.95
C PHE A 285 16.39 -4.27 -27.60
N GLN A 286 16.04 -3.01 -27.41
CA GLN A 286 16.84 -1.87 -27.84
C GLN A 286 17.54 -1.25 -26.64
N ARG A 287 18.87 -1.16 -26.69
CA ARG A 287 19.67 -0.49 -25.67
C ARG A 287 19.62 1.03 -25.89
N LYS A 288 19.33 1.79 -24.83
CA LYS A 288 19.49 3.25 -24.79
C LYS A 288 20.84 3.66 -24.19
N GLU A 289 21.19 4.93 -24.39
CA GLU A 289 22.42 5.56 -23.87
C GLU A 289 22.58 5.41 -22.35
N ASP A 290 21.47 5.36 -21.60
CA ASP A 290 21.43 5.16 -20.14
C ASP A 290 21.59 3.69 -19.71
N ASN A 291 22.04 2.79 -20.59
CA ASN A 291 22.14 1.34 -20.37
C ASN A 291 20.81 0.64 -20.03
N VAL A 292 19.67 1.28 -20.29
CA VAL A 292 18.36 0.65 -20.18
C VAL A 292 18.02 -0.10 -21.46
N TRP A 293 17.51 -1.32 -21.31
CA TRP A 293 17.08 -2.17 -22.41
C TRP A 293 15.56 -2.09 -22.56
N ILE A 294 15.08 -1.40 -23.59
CA ILE A 294 13.66 -1.27 -23.90
C ILE A 294 13.21 -2.54 -24.61
N ALA A 295 12.24 -3.23 -24.04
CA ALA A 295 11.61 -4.38 -24.68
C ALA A 295 10.57 -3.92 -25.71
N SER A 296 10.50 -4.59 -26.86
CA SER A 296 9.49 -4.30 -27.90
C SER A 296 8.07 -4.72 -27.51
N ALA A 297 7.93 -5.61 -26.53
CA ALA A 297 6.67 -6.07 -25.99
C ALA A 297 6.82 -6.40 -24.49
N PRO A 298 5.74 -6.36 -23.70
CA PRO A 298 5.80 -6.80 -22.31
C PRO A 298 6.07 -8.31 -22.20
N PRO A 299 6.74 -8.75 -21.12
CA PRO A 299 6.93 -10.16 -20.84
C PRO A 299 5.59 -10.86 -20.61
N THR A 300 5.58 -12.18 -20.77
CA THR A 300 4.42 -13.02 -20.47
C THR A 300 4.14 -13.00 -18.97
N ASN A 301 5.19 -13.22 -18.16
CA ASN A 301 5.10 -13.22 -16.71
C ASN A 301 6.32 -12.53 -16.08
N ILE A 302 6.08 -11.88 -14.94
CA ILE A 302 7.14 -11.47 -14.02
C ILE A 302 6.94 -12.29 -12.76
N TYR A 303 7.99 -12.99 -12.33
CA TYR A 303 7.95 -13.79 -11.11
C TYR A 303 8.64 -13.05 -9.99
N VAL A 304 8.02 -13.09 -8.81
CA VAL A 304 8.59 -12.51 -7.59
C VAL A 304 8.81 -13.59 -6.54
N LYS A 305 9.85 -13.41 -5.75
CA LYS A 305 10.04 -14.08 -4.46
C LYS A 305 9.30 -13.27 -3.39
N ILE A 306 8.34 -13.91 -2.74
CA ILE A 306 7.60 -13.35 -1.60
C ILE A 306 8.37 -13.62 -0.30
N ASP A 307 8.04 -12.86 0.73
CA ASP A 307 8.59 -13.04 2.08
C ASP A 307 8.16 -14.40 2.68
N SER A 308 9.05 -15.04 3.44
CA SER A 308 8.90 -16.37 4.04
C SER A 308 7.70 -16.52 4.99
N ASN A 309 7.14 -15.41 5.48
CA ASN A 309 5.94 -15.44 6.32
C ASN A 309 4.64 -15.73 5.53
N ALA A 310 4.70 -15.81 4.20
CA ALA A 310 3.59 -16.22 3.36
C ALA A 310 3.46 -17.75 3.27
N THR A 311 2.23 -18.24 3.15
CA THR A 311 1.86 -19.66 2.97
C THR A 311 2.87 -20.47 2.11
N SER A 312 3.33 -21.62 2.65
CA SER A 312 4.32 -22.52 2.04
C SER A 312 3.81 -23.30 0.82
N THR A 313 2.53 -23.19 0.46
CA THR A 313 1.96 -23.86 -0.71
C THR A 313 2.52 -23.26 -2.00
N ARG A 314 3.07 -24.09 -2.89
CA ARG A 314 3.57 -23.65 -4.20
C ARG A 314 2.45 -23.02 -5.05
N PHE A 315 2.78 -22.00 -5.83
CA PHE A 315 1.82 -21.46 -6.80
C PHE A 315 1.66 -22.45 -7.98
N PRO A 316 0.43 -22.86 -8.35
CA PRO A 316 0.22 -23.83 -9.42
C PRO A 316 0.88 -23.43 -10.74
N GLY A 317 1.53 -24.39 -11.41
CA GLY A 317 2.20 -24.16 -12.70
C GLY A 317 3.57 -23.49 -12.61
N THR A 318 4.09 -23.23 -11.40
CA THR A 318 5.51 -22.85 -11.25
C THR A 318 6.42 -24.08 -11.34
N PRO A 319 7.63 -23.95 -11.94
CA PRO A 319 8.60 -25.05 -12.02
C PRO A 319 8.91 -25.69 -10.67
N MET A 320 9.13 -27.00 -10.65
CA MET A 320 9.25 -27.78 -9.41
C MET A 320 10.53 -27.43 -8.64
N GLU A 321 11.58 -27.05 -9.36
CA GLU A 321 12.87 -26.61 -8.84
C GLU A 321 12.83 -25.21 -8.19
N TRP A 322 11.79 -24.42 -8.45
CA TRP A 322 11.65 -23.11 -7.80
C TRP A 322 11.17 -23.28 -6.37
N SER A 323 11.44 -22.29 -5.51
CA SER A 323 10.87 -22.25 -4.17
C SER A 323 9.34 -22.03 -4.22
N ALA A 324 8.60 -22.54 -3.24
CA ALA A 324 7.16 -22.27 -3.08
C ALA A 324 6.83 -20.79 -2.78
N LEU A 325 7.85 -19.99 -2.46
CA LEU A 325 7.79 -18.54 -2.31
C LEU A 325 7.80 -17.79 -3.66
N ILE A 326 7.98 -18.50 -4.77
CA ILE A 326 7.93 -17.89 -6.10
C ILE A 326 6.50 -17.92 -6.63
N MET A 327 6.02 -16.78 -7.12
CA MET A 327 4.73 -16.70 -7.81
C MET A 327 4.74 -15.63 -8.91
N PRO A 328 3.89 -15.76 -9.94
CA PRO A 328 3.76 -14.75 -10.99
C PRO A 328 3.00 -13.52 -10.47
N ILE A 329 3.41 -12.34 -10.94
CA ILE A 329 2.63 -11.11 -10.90
C ILE A 329 1.89 -11.00 -12.22
N LEU A 330 0.56 -10.86 -12.15
CA LEU A 330 -0.29 -10.75 -13.31
C LEU A 330 -0.46 -9.30 -13.73
N GLN A 331 -0.54 -9.10 -15.04
CA GLN A 331 -0.88 -7.80 -15.60
C GLN A 331 -2.29 -7.39 -15.15
N SER A 332 -2.42 -6.13 -14.73
CA SER A 332 -3.71 -5.51 -14.43
C SER A 332 -4.09 -4.56 -15.55
N ARG A 333 -5.38 -4.52 -15.88
CA ARG A 333 -5.96 -3.52 -16.79
C ARG A 333 -6.69 -2.47 -15.97
N THR A 334 -6.42 -1.21 -16.27
CA THR A 334 -7.13 -0.06 -15.69
C THR A 334 -7.46 0.94 -16.79
N SER A 335 -8.27 1.93 -16.44
CA SER A 335 -8.60 3.05 -17.31
C SER A 335 -8.46 4.36 -16.56
N PHE A 336 -7.93 5.37 -17.22
CA PHE A 336 -7.78 6.72 -16.67
C PHE A 336 -8.28 7.77 -17.65
N LYS A 337 -8.55 8.98 -17.13
CA LYS A 337 -8.99 10.11 -17.94
C LYS A 337 -7.78 10.90 -18.40
N LEU A 338 -7.64 11.03 -19.72
CA LEU A 338 -6.75 12.01 -20.34
C LEU A 338 -7.63 13.06 -21.00
N ARG A 339 -7.68 14.26 -20.42
CA ARG A 339 -8.65 15.30 -20.78
C ARG A 339 -10.09 14.76 -20.67
N ARG A 340 -10.82 14.62 -21.78
CA ARG A 340 -12.21 14.11 -21.81
C ARG A 340 -12.32 12.63 -22.18
N GLU A 341 -11.23 12.02 -22.63
CA GLU A 341 -11.22 10.64 -23.11
C GLU A 341 -10.83 9.66 -22.00
N SER A 342 -11.36 8.44 -22.09
CA SER A 342 -10.96 7.33 -21.23
C SER A 342 -9.95 6.45 -21.96
N ILE A 343 -8.73 6.34 -21.45
CA ILE A 343 -7.67 5.52 -22.02
C ILE A 343 -7.50 4.27 -21.16
N SER A 344 -7.51 3.09 -21.78
CA SER A 344 -7.20 1.83 -21.10
C SER A 344 -5.70 1.54 -21.17
N ILE A 345 -5.10 1.19 -20.03
CA ILE A 345 -3.71 0.76 -19.93
C ILE A 345 -3.66 -0.61 -19.26
N LYS A 346 -2.82 -1.50 -19.77
CA LYS A 346 -2.58 -2.83 -19.20
C LYS A 346 -1.08 -3.04 -18.99
N GLY A 347 -0.69 -3.42 -17.79
CA GLY A 347 0.71 -3.61 -17.42
C GLY A 347 0.85 -4.26 -16.06
N PHE A 348 2.08 -4.41 -15.58
CA PHE A 348 2.32 -5.01 -14.28
C PHE A 348 2.14 -3.97 -13.16
N PRO A 349 1.31 -4.24 -12.14
CA PRO A 349 1.03 -3.33 -11.05
C PRO A 349 2.13 -3.39 -10.00
N ILE A 350 3.37 -3.12 -10.38
CA ILE A 350 4.54 -3.11 -9.50
C ILE A 350 5.36 -1.85 -9.72
N VAL A 351 6.02 -1.39 -8.68
CA VAL A 351 6.93 -0.24 -8.72
C VAL A 351 8.21 -0.57 -7.97
N PRO A 352 9.36 0.06 -8.29
CA PRO A 352 10.56 -0.06 -7.49
C PRO A 352 10.30 0.32 -6.02
N ALA A 353 10.96 -0.38 -5.10
CA ALA A 353 10.73 -0.23 -3.67
C ALA A 353 11.82 0.56 -2.92
N PHE A 354 12.76 1.20 -3.61
CA PHE A 354 13.86 1.94 -2.96
C PHE A 354 13.35 3.11 -2.14
N GLY A 355 12.38 3.86 -2.65
CA GLY A 355 11.68 4.91 -1.92
C GLY A 355 10.29 4.46 -1.46
N ILE A 356 9.88 4.92 -0.28
CA ILE A 356 8.52 4.81 0.24
C ILE A 356 8.07 6.12 0.88
N THR A 357 6.77 6.42 0.86
CA THR A 357 6.25 7.57 1.62
C THR A 357 6.02 7.19 3.08
N VAL A 358 5.97 8.16 4.01
CA VAL A 358 5.61 7.89 5.42
C VAL A 358 4.27 7.15 5.54
N HIS A 359 3.25 7.58 4.79
CA HIS A 359 1.96 6.85 4.71
C HIS A 359 2.07 5.42 4.18
N GLY A 360 3.12 5.14 3.41
CA GLY A 360 3.36 3.83 2.81
C GLY A 360 4.02 2.86 3.78
N VAL A 361 4.90 3.35 4.66
CA VAL A 361 5.59 2.55 5.68
C VAL A 361 4.78 2.36 6.96
N GLN A 362 3.80 3.25 7.21
CA GLN A 362 2.94 3.20 8.40
C GLN A 362 2.39 1.80 8.68
N GLY A 363 2.73 1.24 9.85
CA GLY A 363 2.26 -0.06 10.31
C GLY A 363 3.07 -1.25 9.82
N ASP A 364 4.05 -1.04 8.94
CA ASP A 364 5.07 -2.04 8.61
C ASP A 364 6.17 -2.03 9.71
N THR A 365 7.00 -3.07 9.76
CA THR A 365 8.24 -3.12 10.54
C THR A 365 9.35 -3.42 9.54
N ILE A 366 10.41 -2.62 9.52
CA ILE A 366 11.50 -2.74 8.56
C ILE A 366 12.82 -2.65 9.30
N ASP A 367 13.71 -3.62 9.07
CA ASP A 367 14.98 -3.72 9.78
C ASP A 367 15.93 -2.54 9.51
N HIS A 368 15.90 -2.03 8.27
CA HIS A 368 16.80 -0.97 7.82
C HIS A 368 16.08 0.06 6.95
N ILE A 369 16.07 1.31 7.41
CA ILE A 369 15.51 2.45 6.70
C ILE A 369 16.45 3.65 6.75
N VAL A 370 16.26 4.56 5.79
CA VAL A 370 16.81 5.91 5.85
C VAL A 370 15.64 6.88 5.79
N ILE A 371 15.56 7.79 6.74
CA ILE A 371 14.52 8.82 6.76
C ILE A 371 15.11 10.06 6.10
N SER A 372 14.51 10.50 4.98
CA SER A 372 14.91 11.75 4.32
C SER A 372 14.47 12.97 5.14
N ASP A 373 14.81 14.18 4.69
CA ASP A 373 14.15 15.37 5.24
C ASP A 373 12.64 15.25 5.01
N LEU A 374 11.88 15.17 6.11
CA LEU A 374 10.43 15.06 6.10
C LEU A 374 9.75 16.43 6.05
N ARG A 375 10.48 17.51 5.74
CA ARG A 375 9.88 18.81 5.49
C ARG A 375 9.29 18.83 4.08
N SER A 376 7.96 18.95 4.00
CA SER A 376 7.31 19.23 2.72
C SER A 376 7.74 20.61 2.21
N PRO A 377 7.97 20.80 0.89
CA PRO A 377 8.28 22.11 0.32
C PRO A 377 7.24 23.20 0.64
N HIS A 378 6.01 22.79 0.98
CA HIS A 378 4.89 23.68 1.26
C HIS A 378 4.63 23.89 2.76
N CYS A 379 5.42 23.27 3.64
CA CYS A 379 5.24 23.34 5.09
C CYS A 379 6.49 23.91 5.77
N ARG A 380 6.27 24.86 6.70
CA ARG A 380 7.36 25.46 7.50
C ARG A 380 7.93 24.50 8.56
N THR A 381 7.15 23.50 8.96
CA THR A 381 7.50 22.52 10.00
C THR A 381 7.23 21.10 9.51
N VAL A 382 7.98 20.15 10.05
CA VAL A 382 7.74 18.73 9.85
C VAL A 382 6.52 18.31 10.69
N ASP A 383 5.65 17.48 10.12
CA ASP A 383 4.60 16.83 10.89
C ASP A 383 5.24 15.87 11.90
N ARG A 384 5.10 16.16 13.19
CA ARG A 384 5.71 15.36 14.27
C ARG A 384 5.22 13.91 14.26
N HIS A 385 3.98 13.66 13.85
CA HIS A 385 3.46 12.29 13.71
C HIS A 385 4.12 11.57 12.53
N ALA A 386 4.46 12.30 11.46
CA ALA A 386 5.17 11.71 10.32
C ALA A 386 6.56 11.24 10.73
N LEU A 387 7.25 11.98 11.59
CA LEU A 387 8.54 11.55 12.12
C LEU A 387 8.38 10.32 13.01
N TYR A 388 7.47 10.34 14.00
CA TYR A 388 7.20 9.17 14.85
C TYR A 388 6.85 7.91 14.04
N VAL A 389 5.98 8.03 13.03
CA VAL A 389 5.56 6.90 12.18
C VAL A 389 6.69 6.40 11.26
N SER A 390 7.68 7.24 10.98
CA SER A 390 8.83 6.84 10.18
C SER A 390 9.89 6.10 11.00
N LEU A 391 9.92 6.32 12.32
CA LEU A 391 10.73 5.57 13.28
C LEU A 391 10.05 4.22 13.59
#